data_AF-A0A524CIZ0-F1
#
_entry.id   AF-A0A524CIZ0-F1
#
_cell.length_a   1.000
_cell.length_b   1.000
_cell.length_c   1.000
_cell.angle_alpha   90.00
_cell.angle_beta   90.00
_cell.angle_gamma   90.00
#
_symmetry.space_group_name_H-M   'P 1'
#
loop_
_entity.id
_entity.type
_entity.pdbx_description
1 polymer ?
#
loop_
_entity_poly.entity_id
_entity_poly.type
_entity_poly.pdbx_seq_one_letter_code
_entity_poly.pdbx_strand_id
1 'polypeptide(L)'
;MVEKTELMEEYERKTGKHAIWAGKITKQFIEWKKDRISPEEPIHKEKIENEIILFLALSKVQKPNYPNILEFCTSFGLRSNDVIEVLLKKIMEGEVIYTLHGNLDIKLLIEDLLNLKRINIPLTIKVNEALEIFKTLQFRKPLDVLSYFKSLKKSYPNFISLSSSRLNQREDLITFKQLFPEQVNFKLNNRWAI
;
A
#
# COMPACT_ATOMS: atom_id res chain seq x y z
N MET A 1 -20.46 7.80 -26.80
CA MET A 1 -21.39 7.39 -27.89
C MET A 1 -20.65 6.78 -29.07
N VAL A 2 -19.38 7.16 -29.32
CA VAL A 2 -18.52 6.69 -30.42
C VAL A 2 -18.11 5.21 -30.31
N GLU A 3 -17.73 4.72 -29.12
CA GLU A 3 -17.32 3.31 -28.92
C GLU A 3 -18.39 2.26 -29.29
N LYS A 4 -19.68 2.63 -29.24
CA LYS A 4 -20.77 1.69 -29.58
C LYS A 4 -20.83 1.41 -31.08
N THR A 5 -20.48 2.37 -31.92
CA THR A 5 -20.56 2.25 -33.38
C THR A 5 -19.40 1.41 -33.91
N GLU A 6 -18.19 1.63 -33.40
CA GLU A 6 -16.98 0.89 -33.81
C GLU A 6 -17.08 -0.62 -33.52
N LEU A 7 -17.60 -0.99 -32.34
CA LEU A 7 -17.80 -2.39 -31.98
C LEU A 7 -18.84 -3.08 -32.86
N MET A 8 -19.87 -2.36 -33.30
CA MET A 8 -20.89 -2.88 -34.21
C MET A 8 -20.29 -3.13 -35.59
N GLU A 9 -19.58 -2.16 -36.16
CA GLU A 9 -18.89 -2.31 -37.44
C GLU A 9 -17.88 -3.46 -37.43
N GLU A 10 -17.16 -3.64 -36.31
CA GLU A 10 -16.22 -4.74 -36.17
C GLU A 10 -16.90 -6.12 -36.14
N TYR A 11 -18.04 -6.23 -35.44
CA TYR A 11 -18.85 -7.44 -35.41
C TYR A 11 -19.36 -7.81 -36.80
N GLU A 12 -19.94 -6.85 -37.51
CA GLU A 12 -20.51 -7.07 -38.84
C GLU A 12 -19.43 -7.50 -39.83
N ARG A 13 -18.27 -6.85 -39.79
CA ARG A 13 -17.10 -7.21 -40.62
C ARG A 13 -16.57 -8.62 -40.32
N LYS A 14 -16.50 -9.02 -39.05
CA LYS A 14 -15.90 -10.31 -38.65
C LYS A 14 -16.84 -11.49 -38.80
N THR A 15 -18.14 -11.29 -38.62
CA THR A 15 -19.13 -12.38 -38.58
C THR A 15 -20.02 -12.43 -39.81
N GLY A 16 -20.07 -11.36 -40.61
CA GLY A 16 -20.98 -11.22 -41.75
C GLY A 16 -22.45 -11.06 -41.34
N LYS A 17 -22.73 -10.85 -40.04
CA LYS A 17 -24.08 -10.75 -39.48
C LYS A 17 -24.34 -9.35 -38.96
N HIS A 18 -25.58 -8.88 -39.06
CA HIS A 18 -25.96 -7.55 -38.61
C HIS A 18 -25.99 -7.43 -37.08
N ALA A 19 -25.39 -6.35 -36.56
CA ALA A 19 -25.44 -6.00 -35.13
C ALA A 19 -26.82 -5.45 -34.73
N ILE A 20 -27.54 -4.85 -35.69
CA ILE A 20 -28.90 -4.32 -35.54
C ILE A 20 -29.81 -4.96 -36.60
N TRP A 21 -30.98 -5.44 -36.17
CA TRP A 21 -32.04 -5.92 -37.07
C TRP A 21 -33.37 -5.26 -36.70
N ALA A 22 -34.05 -4.68 -37.68
CA ALA A 22 -35.31 -3.94 -37.49
C ALA A 22 -35.26 -2.91 -36.33
N GLY A 23 -34.15 -2.16 -36.24
CA GLY A 23 -33.94 -1.13 -35.22
C GLY A 23 -33.62 -1.66 -33.81
N LYS A 24 -33.45 -2.97 -33.62
CA LYS A 24 -33.08 -3.58 -32.33
C LYS A 24 -31.72 -4.26 -32.42
N ILE A 25 -30.93 -4.14 -31.35
CA ILE A 25 -29.64 -4.84 -31.22
C ILE A 25 -29.89 -6.35 -31.17
N THR A 26 -29.13 -7.13 -31.94
CA THR A 26 -29.30 -8.58 -32.02
C THR A 26 -28.71 -9.29 -30.79
N LYS A 27 -29.33 -10.40 -30.36
CA LYS A 27 -28.80 -11.22 -29.25
C LYS A 27 -27.38 -11.73 -29.53
N GLN A 28 -27.10 -12.07 -30.80
CA GLN A 28 -25.80 -12.58 -31.24
C GLN A 28 -24.70 -11.52 -31.10
N PHE A 29 -25.00 -10.24 -31.37
CA PHE A 29 -24.06 -9.14 -31.09
C PHE A 29 -23.83 -8.96 -29.59
N ILE A 30 -24.89 -9.08 -28.77
CA ILE A 30 -24.77 -8.96 -27.31
C ILE A 30 -23.88 -10.07 -26.74
N GLU A 31 -24.06 -11.31 -27.19
CA GLU A 31 -23.23 -12.46 -26.79
C GLU A 31 -21.78 -12.29 -27.26
N TRP A 32 -21.58 -11.96 -28.53
CA TRP A 32 -20.24 -11.70 -29.08
C TRP A 32 -19.51 -10.55 -28.37
N LYS A 33 -20.26 -9.53 -27.92
CA LYS A 33 -19.75 -8.42 -27.13
C LYS A 33 -19.37 -8.87 -25.71
N LYS A 34 -20.14 -9.77 -25.08
CA LYS A 34 -19.83 -10.31 -23.75
C LYS A 34 -18.54 -11.13 -23.72
N ASP A 35 -18.20 -11.80 -24.82
CA ASP A 35 -16.95 -12.57 -24.92
C ASP A 35 -15.72 -11.68 -25.12
N ARG A 36 -15.91 -10.41 -25.47
CA ARG A 36 -14.84 -9.43 -25.80
C ARG A 36 -14.71 -8.28 -24.83
N ILE A 37 -15.81 -7.91 -24.18
CA ILE A 37 -15.74 -7.21 -22.92
C ILE A 37 -15.34 -8.28 -21.93
N SER A 38 -14.03 -8.44 -21.75
CA SER A 38 -13.46 -9.16 -20.62
C SER A 38 -14.33 -8.88 -19.40
N PRO A 39 -14.79 -9.89 -18.64
CA PRO A 39 -15.36 -9.59 -17.33
C PRO A 39 -14.33 -8.72 -16.63
N GLU A 40 -14.73 -7.53 -16.17
CA GLU A 40 -13.86 -6.63 -15.43
C GLU A 40 -13.05 -7.48 -14.45
N GLU A 41 -11.74 -7.44 -14.64
CA GLU A 41 -10.79 -8.47 -14.24
C GLU A 41 -10.99 -8.87 -12.76
N PRO A 42 -10.77 -10.13 -12.38
CA PRO A 42 -10.76 -10.54 -10.96
C PRO A 42 -9.86 -9.64 -10.09
N ILE A 43 -8.81 -9.06 -10.70
CA ILE A 43 -7.89 -8.10 -10.10
C ILE A 43 -8.61 -6.82 -9.63
N HIS A 44 -9.63 -6.35 -10.36
CA HIS A 44 -10.33 -5.12 -10.01
C HIS A 44 -11.29 -5.32 -8.83
N LYS A 45 -11.89 -6.51 -8.70
CA LYS A 45 -12.73 -6.87 -7.54
C LYS A 45 -11.91 -7.05 -6.27
N GLU A 46 -10.80 -7.78 -6.34
CA GLU A 46 -9.90 -8.01 -5.20
C GLU A 46 -9.36 -6.68 -4.63
N LYS A 47 -9.01 -5.72 -5.51
CA LYS A 47 -8.59 -4.38 -5.08
C LYS A 47 -9.67 -3.62 -4.32
N ILE A 48 -10.92 -3.71 -4.75
CA ILE A 48 -12.06 -3.05 -4.08
C ILE A 48 -12.31 -3.69 -2.72
N GLU A 49 -12.27 -5.02 -2.64
CA GLU A 49 -12.44 -5.75 -1.37
C GLU A 49 -11.37 -5.36 -0.34
N ASN A 50 -10.11 -5.23 -0.76
CA ASN A 50 -9.02 -4.81 0.12
C ASN A 50 -9.22 -3.38 0.65
N GLU A 51 -9.70 -2.45 -0.19
CA GLU A 51 -10.02 -1.08 0.21
C GLU A 51 -11.18 -1.04 1.22
N ILE A 52 -12.23 -1.84 1.00
CA ILE A 52 -13.37 -1.95 1.93
C ILE A 52 -12.92 -2.48 3.29
N ILE A 53 -12.11 -3.53 3.32
CA ILE A 53 -11.63 -4.14 4.57
C ILE A 53 -10.74 -3.16 5.33
N LEU A 54 -9.84 -2.45 4.65
CA LEU A 54 -9.04 -1.40 5.28
C LEU A 54 -9.91 -0.27 5.85
N PHE A 55 -10.95 0.16 5.13
CA PHE A 55 -11.89 1.16 5.62
C PHE A 55 -12.63 0.70 6.88
N LEU A 56 -13.05 -0.57 6.94
CA LEU A 56 -13.64 -1.16 8.14
C LEU A 56 -12.65 -1.18 9.30
N ALA A 57 -11.39 -1.55 9.07
CA ALA A 57 -10.35 -1.52 10.09
C ALA A 57 -10.21 -0.10 10.69
N LEU A 58 -10.14 0.92 9.83
CA LEU A 58 -9.94 2.31 10.25
C LEU A 58 -11.18 2.94 10.89
N SER A 59 -12.39 2.46 10.59
CA SER A 59 -13.65 3.00 11.13
C SER A 59 -14.16 2.28 12.37
N LYS A 60 -13.82 0.99 12.56
CA LYS A 60 -14.36 0.16 13.63
C LYS A 60 -13.36 -0.17 14.73
N VAL A 61 -12.05 -0.22 14.43
CA VAL A 61 -11.04 -0.51 15.45
C VAL A 61 -10.91 0.69 16.39
N GLN A 62 -11.03 0.43 17.69
CA GLN A 62 -10.82 1.46 18.71
C GLN A 62 -9.33 1.85 18.71
N LYS A 63 -9.02 3.10 18.31
CA LYS A 63 -7.65 3.61 18.13
C LYS A 63 -6.86 2.74 17.13
N PRO A 64 -7.14 2.88 15.81
CA PRO A 64 -6.50 2.04 14.81
C PRO A 64 -5.03 2.43 14.69
N ASN A 65 -4.14 1.60 15.24
CA ASN A 65 -2.70 1.70 15.04
C ASN A 65 -2.24 0.64 14.02
N TYR A 66 -0.97 0.69 13.64
CA TYR A 66 -0.46 -0.15 12.56
C TYR A 66 -0.61 -1.66 12.83
N PRO A 67 -0.22 -2.21 14.00
CA PRO A 67 -0.44 -3.62 14.29
C PRO A 67 -1.92 -4.02 14.27
N ASN A 68 -2.81 -3.22 14.89
CA ASN A 68 -4.23 -3.56 14.97
C ASN A 68 -4.92 -3.53 13.61
N ILE A 69 -4.51 -2.61 12.71
CA ILE A 69 -5.01 -2.58 11.33
C ILE A 69 -4.58 -3.84 10.59
N LEU A 70 -3.30 -4.22 10.68
CA LEU A 70 -2.81 -5.43 10.02
C LEU A 70 -3.49 -6.69 10.57
N GLU A 71 -3.65 -6.80 11.88
CA GLU A 71 -4.35 -7.92 12.52
C GLU A 71 -5.80 -8.01 12.06
N PHE A 72 -6.52 -6.89 12.07
CA PHE A 72 -7.89 -6.85 11.57
C PHE A 72 -7.96 -7.31 10.11
N CYS A 73 -7.20 -6.70 9.21
CA CYS A 73 -7.24 -7.04 7.78
C CYS A 73 -6.84 -8.50 7.51
N THR A 74 -5.82 -9.01 8.21
CA THR A 74 -5.37 -10.41 8.05
C THR A 74 -6.38 -11.43 8.55
N SER A 75 -7.25 -11.07 9.51
CA SER A 75 -8.38 -11.91 9.92
C SER A 75 -9.43 -12.12 8.81
N PHE A 76 -9.47 -11.23 7.81
CA PHE A 76 -10.29 -11.39 6.59
C PHE A 76 -9.53 -12.09 5.45
N GLY A 77 -8.32 -12.60 5.71
CA GLY A 77 -7.51 -13.34 4.74
C GLY A 77 -6.57 -12.49 3.88
N LEU A 78 -6.46 -11.18 4.14
CA LEU A 78 -5.55 -10.31 3.38
C LEU A 78 -4.11 -10.56 3.78
N ARG A 79 -3.19 -10.55 2.81
CA ARG A 79 -1.75 -10.61 3.10
C ARG A 79 -1.29 -9.23 3.55
N SER A 80 -0.37 -9.18 4.52
CA SER A 80 0.11 -7.91 5.09
C SER A 80 0.67 -6.94 4.04
N ASN A 81 1.35 -7.46 3.02
CA ASN A 81 1.89 -6.62 1.94
C ASN A 81 0.78 -5.94 1.10
N ASP A 82 -0.33 -6.63 0.85
CA ASP A 82 -1.47 -6.06 0.11
C ASP A 82 -2.14 -4.96 0.95
N VAL A 83 -2.28 -5.18 2.27
CA VAL A 83 -2.79 -4.17 3.22
C VAL A 83 -1.88 -2.94 3.25
N ILE A 84 -0.55 -3.15 3.27
CA ILE A 84 0.43 -2.07 3.27
C ILE A 84 0.33 -1.26 1.98
N GLU A 85 0.23 -1.91 0.83
CA GLU A 85 0.10 -1.22 -0.47
C GLU A 85 -1.14 -0.33 -0.50
N VAL A 86 -2.29 -0.85 -0.07
CA VAL A 86 -3.54 -0.08 -0.04
C VAL A 86 -3.47 1.05 0.99
N LEU A 87 -2.93 0.79 2.18
CA LEU A 87 -2.76 1.81 3.22
C LEU A 87 -1.87 2.96 2.75
N LEU A 88 -0.75 2.65 2.09
CA LEU A 88 0.18 3.64 1.54
C LEU A 88 -0.50 4.48 0.46
N LYS A 89 -1.18 3.83 -0.49
CA LYS A 89 -1.96 4.51 -1.53
C LYS A 89 -2.94 5.50 -0.91
N LYS A 90 -3.70 5.07 0.11
CA LYS A 90 -4.72 5.90 0.75
C LYS A 90 -4.15 7.04 1.59
N ILE A 91 -2.95 6.88 2.15
CA ILE A 91 -2.20 7.98 2.78
C ILE A 91 -1.76 9.00 1.72
N MET A 92 -1.23 8.55 0.57
CA MET A 92 -0.80 9.42 -0.52
C MET A 92 -1.97 10.20 -1.16
N GLU A 93 -3.14 9.56 -1.28
CA GLU A 93 -4.39 10.19 -1.74
C GLU A 93 -4.95 11.18 -0.70
N GLY A 94 -4.43 11.18 0.53
CA GLY A 94 -4.90 12.00 1.63
C GLY A 94 -6.24 11.54 2.20
N GLU A 95 -6.68 10.32 1.87
CA GLU A 95 -7.89 9.67 2.40
C GLU A 95 -7.66 9.09 3.79
N VAL A 96 -6.42 8.75 4.12
CA VAL A 96 -5.99 8.31 5.45
C VAL A 96 -4.98 9.28 6.02
N ILE A 97 -5.23 9.71 7.26
CA ILE A 97 -4.31 10.56 8.02
C ILE A 97 -3.70 9.72 9.12
N TYR A 98 -2.39 9.76 9.26
CA TYR A 98 -1.69 9.21 10.42
C TYR A 98 -1.25 10.33 11.35
N THR A 99 -1.23 10.05 12.65
CA THR A 99 -0.85 10.98 13.70
C THR A 99 0.17 10.34 14.63
N LEU A 100 1.23 11.09 14.92
CA LEU A 100 2.26 10.73 15.88
C LEU A 100 2.42 11.88 16.87
N HIS A 101 2.34 11.57 18.16
CA HIS A 101 2.50 12.58 19.22
C HIS A 101 3.95 12.59 19.71
N GLY A 102 4.57 13.77 19.72
CA GLY A 102 5.72 14.06 20.59
C GLY A 102 7.11 13.62 20.14
N ASN A 103 7.32 13.14 18.90
CA ASN A 103 8.67 12.81 18.42
C ASN A 103 8.89 13.22 16.95
N LEU A 104 9.59 14.34 16.75
CA LEU A 104 9.90 14.90 15.43
C LEU A 104 10.79 13.97 14.62
N ASP A 105 11.82 13.40 15.22
CA ASP A 105 12.77 12.52 14.53
C ASP A 105 12.07 11.27 13.98
N ILE A 106 11.11 10.71 14.73
CA ILE A 106 10.31 9.58 14.24
C ILE A 106 9.42 10.00 13.08
N LYS A 107 8.83 11.20 13.14
CA LYS A 107 8.01 11.72 12.05
C LYS A 107 8.84 11.85 10.77
N LEU A 108 10.03 12.46 10.86
CA LEU A 108 10.98 12.60 9.76
C LEU A 108 11.43 11.23 9.23
N LEU A 109 11.71 10.28 10.12
CA LEU A 109 12.04 8.90 9.75
C LEU A 109 10.92 8.23 8.96
N ILE A 110 9.67 8.37 9.40
CA ILE A 110 8.49 7.84 8.70
C ILE A 110 8.36 8.51 7.33
N GLU A 111 8.49 9.83 7.24
CA GLU A 111 8.44 10.56 5.97
C GLU A 111 9.49 10.03 4.97
N ASP A 112 10.73 9.83 5.42
CA ASP A 112 11.78 9.25 4.58
C ASP A 112 11.48 7.80 4.17
N LEU A 113 10.92 6.98 5.06
CA LEU A 113 10.48 5.61 4.73
C LEU A 113 9.36 5.62 3.67
N LEU A 114 8.38 6.52 3.78
CA LEU A 114 7.27 6.64 2.85
C LEU A 114 7.71 7.12 1.45
N ASN A 115 8.84 7.83 1.36
CA ASN A 115 9.43 8.28 0.10
C ASN A 115 10.21 7.18 -0.65
N LEU A 116 10.35 5.98 -0.08
CA LEU A 116 11.01 4.87 -0.75
C LEU A 116 10.15 4.34 -1.90
N LYS A 117 10.78 4.12 -3.07
CA LYS A 117 10.10 3.63 -4.30
C LYS A 117 9.37 2.30 -4.12
N ARG A 118 9.87 1.43 -3.25
CA ARG A 118 9.28 0.13 -2.93
C ARG A 118 9.50 -0.17 -1.46
N ILE A 119 8.44 -0.54 -0.76
CA ILE A 119 8.46 -0.86 0.66
C ILE A 119 7.96 -2.28 0.81
N ASN A 120 8.86 -3.18 1.21
CA ASN A 120 8.53 -4.55 1.59
C ASN A 120 8.94 -4.74 3.05
N ILE A 121 8.02 -5.20 3.89
CA ILE A 121 8.28 -5.42 5.32
C ILE A 121 8.52 -6.92 5.56
N PRO A 122 9.57 -7.32 6.30
CA PRO A 122 10.56 -6.46 6.95
C PRO A 122 11.53 -5.79 5.95
N LEU A 123 11.84 -4.50 6.18
CA LEU A 123 12.77 -3.72 5.36
C LEU A 123 14.14 -3.68 6.04
N THR A 124 15.17 -4.19 5.37
CA THR A 124 16.55 -4.16 5.88
C THR A 124 17.42 -3.22 5.05
N ILE A 125 18.12 -2.31 5.73
CA ILE A 125 18.97 -1.27 5.15
C ILE A 125 20.35 -1.36 5.82
N LYS A 126 21.44 -1.21 5.07
CA LYS A 126 22.78 -1.10 5.66
C LYS A 126 22.97 0.27 6.29
N VAL A 127 23.72 0.36 7.39
CA VAL A 127 24.03 1.64 8.05
C VAL A 127 24.63 2.68 7.09
N ASN A 128 25.45 2.26 6.12
CA ASN A 128 26.02 3.16 5.12
C ASN A 128 24.96 3.70 4.12
N GLU A 129 23.95 2.89 3.79
CA GLU A 129 22.84 3.30 2.89
C GLU A 129 21.85 4.21 3.63
N ALA A 130 21.67 3.98 4.94
CA ALA A 130 20.80 4.78 5.79
C ALA A 130 21.19 6.27 5.84
N LEU A 131 22.45 6.63 5.61
CA LEU A 131 22.87 8.04 5.47
C LEU A 131 22.20 8.73 4.29
N GLU A 132 22.07 8.03 3.16
CA GLU A 132 21.47 8.58 1.95
C GLU A 132 19.95 8.50 1.95
N ILE A 133 19.38 7.52 2.64
CA ILE A 133 17.93 7.35 2.74
C ILE A 133 17.34 8.35 3.74
N PHE A 134 17.96 8.49 4.92
CA PHE A 134 17.40 9.29 6.03
C PHE A 134 17.98 10.70 6.08
N LYS A 135 17.96 11.41 4.95
CA LYS A 135 18.58 12.74 4.82
C LYS A 135 17.93 13.79 5.71
N THR A 136 16.64 13.65 6.00
CA THR A 136 15.92 14.60 6.85
C THR A 136 16.42 14.61 8.28
N LEU A 137 17.01 13.49 8.74
CA LEU A 137 17.62 13.35 10.07
C LEU A 137 19.05 13.92 10.16
N GLN A 138 19.62 14.40 9.04
CA GLN A 138 20.89 15.13 8.98
C GLN A 138 22.09 14.41 9.62
N PHE A 139 22.14 13.08 9.53
CA PHE A 139 23.28 12.30 10.00
C PHE A 139 24.57 12.68 9.26
N ARG A 140 25.69 12.81 9.98
CA ARG A 140 26.97 13.20 9.38
C ARG A 140 27.87 12.01 9.06
N LYS A 141 27.75 10.94 9.83
CA LYS A 141 28.60 9.74 9.70
C LYS A 141 27.85 8.46 10.10
N PRO A 142 28.31 7.27 9.65
CA PRO A 142 27.67 5.99 9.97
C PRO A 142 27.49 5.72 11.48
N LEU A 143 28.40 6.24 12.32
CA LEU A 143 28.31 6.07 13.77
C LEU A 143 27.12 6.83 14.38
N ASP A 144 26.72 7.96 13.80
CA ASP A 144 25.58 8.75 14.28
C ASP A 144 24.28 7.98 13.99
N VAL A 145 24.17 7.42 12.78
CA VAL A 145 23.09 6.53 12.36
C VAL A 145 22.95 5.36 13.34
N LEU A 146 24.05 4.65 13.61
CA LEU A 146 24.04 3.51 14.52
C LEU A 146 23.61 3.91 15.94
N SER A 147 24.10 5.05 16.43
CA SER A 147 23.77 5.55 17.77
C SER A 147 22.30 5.91 17.89
N TYR A 148 21.76 6.60 16.87
CA TYR A 148 20.34 6.91 16.77
C TYR A 148 19.49 5.64 16.77
N PHE A 149 19.78 4.69 15.87
CA PHE A 149 18.99 3.46 15.76
C PHE A 149 19.14 2.52 16.97
N LYS A 150 20.25 2.58 17.71
CA LYS A 150 20.39 1.91 19.01
C LYS A 150 19.47 2.50 20.06
N SER A 151 19.38 3.83 20.13
CA SER A 151 18.43 4.53 20.99
C SER A 151 16.99 4.17 20.60
N LEU A 152 16.71 4.20 19.29
CA LEU A 152 15.41 3.88 18.74
C LEU A 152 14.95 2.45 19.06
N LYS A 153 15.85 1.46 18.91
CA LYS A 153 15.59 0.05 19.26
C LYS A 153 15.21 -0.11 20.73
N LYS A 154 15.77 0.68 21.65
CA LYS A 154 15.40 0.65 23.06
C LYS A 154 13.98 1.17 23.29
N SER A 155 13.61 2.26 22.61
CA SER A 155 12.29 2.88 22.75
C SER A 155 11.19 2.15 21.98
N TYR A 156 11.53 1.48 20.86
CA TYR A 156 10.57 0.83 19.95
C TYR A 156 11.09 -0.55 19.48
N PRO A 157 11.23 -1.55 20.38
CA PRO A 157 11.85 -2.85 20.06
C PRO A 157 11.05 -3.70 19.05
N ASN A 158 9.74 -3.48 18.93
CA ASN A 158 8.87 -4.14 17.95
C ASN A 158 8.92 -3.47 16.57
N PHE A 159 9.32 -2.21 16.51
CA PHE A 159 9.42 -1.45 15.27
C PHE A 159 10.72 -1.76 14.52
N ILE A 160 11.83 -1.86 15.25
CA ILE A 160 13.16 -1.98 14.65
C ILE A 160 14.07 -2.99 15.35
N SER A 161 14.97 -3.60 14.60
CA SER A 161 16.09 -4.39 15.09
C SER A 161 17.40 -4.01 14.42
N LEU A 162 18.49 -4.28 15.12
CA LEU A 162 19.85 -4.14 14.62
C LEU A 162 20.50 -5.53 14.63
N SER A 163 21.21 -5.85 13.56
CA SER A 163 21.93 -7.11 13.40
C SER A 163 23.24 -6.89 12.65
N SER A 164 24.10 -7.91 12.63
CA SER A 164 25.32 -7.89 11.83
C SER A 164 25.16 -8.75 10.59
N SER A 165 25.66 -8.26 9.45
CA SER A 165 25.75 -9.00 8.19
C SER A 165 26.78 -10.13 8.25
N ARG A 166 27.67 -10.14 9.25
CA ARG A 166 28.72 -11.14 9.45
C ARG A 166 28.75 -11.64 10.88
N LEU A 167 29.06 -12.92 11.05
CA LEU A 167 29.20 -13.52 12.38
C LEU A 167 30.30 -12.80 13.19
N ASN A 168 30.03 -12.52 14.46
CA ASN A 168 30.92 -11.86 15.40
C ASN A 168 31.39 -10.45 15.00
N GLN A 169 30.67 -9.77 14.11
CA GLN A 169 30.95 -8.39 13.75
C GLN A 169 29.98 -7.40 14.41
N ARG A 170 30.33 -6.10 14.30
CA ARG A 170 29.47 -5.03 14.78
C ARG A 170 28.17 -5.00 13.98
N GLU A 171 27.11 -4.52 14.61
CA GLU A 171 25.82 -4.26 13.95
C GLU A 171 26.03 -3.27 12.79
N ASP A 172 25.61 -3.65 11.60
CA ASP A 172 25.70 -2.86 10.36
C ASP A 172 24.40 -2.93 9.53
N LEU A 173 23.42 -3.72 9.99
CA LEU A 173 22.10 -3.85 9.39
C LEU A 173 21.03 -3.25 10.31
N ILE A 174 20.16 -2.44 9.70
CA ILE A 174 18.98 -1.85 10.32
C ILE A 174 17.76 -2.50 9.69
N THR A 175 16.97 -3.23 10.48
CA THR A 175 15.77 -3.91 10.01
C THR A 175 14.53 -3.29 10.64
N PHE A 176 13.69 -2.66 9.82
CA PHE A 176 12.34 -2.24 10.18
C PHE A 176 11.40 -3.45 10.06
N LYS A 177 10.86 -3.88 11.19
CA LYS A 177 9.89 -4.99 11.28
C LYS A 177 8.48 -4.57 10.91
N GLN A 178 8.22 -3.27 10.99
CA GLN A 178 6.94 -2.62 10.72
C GLN A 178 7.22 -1.29 10.02
N LEU A 179 6.26 -0.79 9.25
CA LEU A 179 6.40 0.50 8.57
C LEU A 179 6.17 1.68 9.52
N PHE A 180 5.26 1.51 10.48
CA PHE A 180 4.96 2.52 11.50
C PHE A 180 5.11 1.91 12.89
N PRO A 181 5.60 2.68 13.88
CA PRO A 181 5.60 2.24 15.26
C PRO A 181 4.16 2.23 15.84
N GLU A 182 3.93 1.43 16.88
CA GLU A 182 2.61 1.16 17.47
C GLU A 182 1.89 2.41 18.01
N GLN A 183 2.64 3.48 18.26
CA GLN A 183 2.14 4.77 18.75
C GLN A 183 1.51 5.62 17.64
N VAL A 184 1.74 5.29 16.36
CA VAL A 184 1.10 5.95 15.23
C VAL A 184 -0.34 5.50 15.14
N ASN A 185 -1.26 6.45 15.23
CA ASN A 185 -2.69 6.21 15.06
C ASN A 185 -3.15 6.73 13.71
N PHE A 186 -4.02 5.99 13.07
CA PHE A 186 -4.61 6.32 11.79
C PHE A 186 -6.04 6.83 12.00
N LYS A 187 -6.54 7.58 11.03
CA LYS A 187 -7.93 7.99 10.95
C LYS A 187 -8.32 8.19 9.51
N LEU A 188 -9.60 7.96 9.22
CA LEU A 188 -10.18 8.34 7.95
C LEU A 188 -10.21 9.86 7.84
N ASN A 189 -9.93 10.36 6.65
CA ASN A 189 -10.26 11.70 6.23
C ASN A 189 -11.64 11.66 5.55
N ASN A 190 -12.41 12.74 5.64
CA ASN A 190 -13.77 12.83 5.08
C ASN A 190 -13.83 12.76 3.53
N ARG A 191 -12.70 12.49 2.88
CA ARG A 191 -12.55 12.40 1.42
C ARG A 191 -12.70 10.98 0.89
N TRP A 192 -12.59 9.97 1.74
CA TRP A 192 -12.72 8.59 1.30
C TRP A 192 -14.19 8.28 1.00
N ALA A 193 -14.53 8.24 -0.29
CA ALA A 193 -15.81 7.74 -0.77
C ALA A 193 -15.65 6.30 -1.24
N ILE A 194 -16.52 5.41 -0.76
CA ILE A 194 -16.62 3.99 -1.17
C ILE A 194 -17.95 3.80 -1.87
#